data_AF-A0A6N8GNI3-F1
#
_entry.id   AF-A0A6N8GNI3-F1
#
_cell.length_a   1.000
_cell.length_b   1.000
_cell.length_c   1.000
_cell.angle_alpha   90.00
_cell.angle_beta   90.00
_cell.angle_gamma   90.00
#
_symmetry.space_group_name_H-M   'P 1'
#
loop_
_entity.id
_entity.type
_entity.pdbx_description
1 polymer ?
#
loop_
_entity_poly.entity_id
_entity_poly.type
_entity_poly.pdbx_seq_one_letter_code
_entity_poly.pdbx_strand_id
1 'polypeptide(L)'
;MTGSTVAAGAARAEEGPSMSTPRVTPRPKPTTRLSRTGETLLTHALRAWPGIRREVLPALVIFWVNLIACGLAFAALESDDDWFLGLYWSAVTGSTTGYGDVLPQSTAATVLTIYAIASSWLLNLIVATLLIKNVIPEPHLFTDAEQRHGQAHDAVQTAHARYQTAMLEDLYRHRLDADPHIGSAYRDLQDAEERLHEAEAALRHEQHERGEAPAPSAD
;
A
#
# COMPACT_ATOMS: atom_id res chain seq x y z
N MET A 1 35.37 28.62 83.40
CA MET A 1 33.94 28.94 83.23
C MET A 1 33.78 29.74 81.97
N THR A 2 33.46 29.10 80.85
CA THR A 2 32.99 29.72 79.60
C THR A 2 32.33 28.60 78.79
N GLY A 3 30.99 28.58 78.80
CA GLY A 3 30.16 27.62 78.07
C GLY A 3 29.72 28.21 76.73
N SER A 4 29.84 27.42 75.67
CA SER A 4 29.38 27.73 74.32
C SER A 4 28.12 26.91 74.04
N THR A 5 27.01 27.59 73.73
CA THR A 5 25.69 27.01 73.49
C THR A 5 25.48 26.87 71.98
N VAL A 6 25.37 25.64 71.49
CA VAL A 6 25.08 25.30 70.10
C VAL A 6 23.56 25.27 69.90
N ALA A 7 23.05 26.09 68.97
CA ALA A 7 21.65 26.13 68.58
C ALA A 7 21.34 25.04 67.54
N ALA A 8 20.34 24.22 67.82
CA ALA A 8 19.84 23.17 66.94
C ALA A 8 18.83 23.74 65.93
N GLY A 9 19.14 23.62 64.63
CA GLY A 9 18.23 23.92 63.53
C GLY A 9 17.34 22.71 63.22
N ALA A 10 16.03 22.89 63.36
CA ALA A 10 15.01 21.89 63.05
C ALA A 10 14.80 21.78 61.54
N ALA A 11 15.09 20.61 60.97
CA ALA A 11 14.79 20.27 59.58
C ALA A 11 13.28 19.99 59.43
N ARG A 12 12.64 20.72 58.52
CA ARG A 12 11.24 20.56 58.13
C ARG A 12 11.18 19.47 57.05
N ALA A 13 10.56 18.33 57.37
CA ALA A 13 10.28 17.28 56.40
C ALA A 13 9.11 17.72 55.51
N GLU A 14 9.36 17.90 54.22
CA GLU A 14 8.32 18.12 53.22
C GLU A 14 7.67 16.77 52.87
N GLU A 15 6.39 16.63 53.21
CA GLU A 15 5.55 15.51 52.79
C GLU A 15 5.26 15.63 51.29
N GLY A 16 5.93 14.79 50.49
CA GLY A 16 5.70 14.69 49.05
C GLY A 16 4.28 14.16 48.73
N PRO A 17 3.67 14.62 47.63
CA PRO A 17 2.31 14.24 47.24
C PRO A 17 2.20 12.74 46.96
N SER A 18 1.27 12.09 47.68
CA SER A 18 0.91 10.69 47.51
C SER A 18 0.38 10.42 46.11
N MET A 19 1.25 9.87 45.24
CA MET A 19 0.87 9.36 43.92
C MET A 19 0.04 8.09 44.10
N SER A 20 -1.28 8.23 44.07
CA SER A 20 -2.20 7.11 43.93
C SER A 20 -1.97 6.46 42.56
N THR A 21 -1.30 5.31 42.54
CA THR A 21 -1.11 4.52 41.32
C THR A 21 -2.46 4.14 40.72
N PRO A 22 -2.73 4.43 39.44
CA PRO A 22 -4.00 4.10 38.80
C PRO A 22 -4.24 2.59 38.85
N ARG A 23 -5.41 2.21 39.34
CA ARG A 23 -5.82 0.80 39.51
C ARG A 23 -6.00 0.16 38.13
N VAL A 24 -5.01 -0.60 37.69
CA VAL A 24 -5.06 -1.38 36.44
C VAL A 24 -6.17 -2.43 36.59
N THR A 25 -7.25 -2.29 35.83
CA THR A 25 -8.32 -3.29 35.80
C THR A 25 -7.81 -4.56 35.11
N PRO A 26 -8.09 -5.75 35.65
CA PRO A 26 -7.60 -7.01 35.08
C PRO A 26 -8.15 -7.19 33.67
N ARG A 27 -7.22 -7.32 32.70
CA ARG A 27 -7.54 -7.51 31.28
C ARG A 27 -8.35 -8.81 31.12
N PRO A 28 -9.54 -8.78 30.49
CA PRO A 28 -10.35 -9.98 30.29
C PRO A 28 -9.55 -11.03 29.53
N LYS A 29 -9.57 -12.27 30.02
CA LYS A 29 -8.86 -13.39 29.38
C LYS A 29 -9.42 -13.59 27.97
N PRO A 30 -8.57 -13.64 26.92
CA PRO A 30 -9.04 -13.89 25.56
C PRO A 30 -9.63 -15.30 25.52
N THR A 31 -10.95 -15.38 25.42
CA THR A 31 -11.64 -16.64 25.15
C THR A 31 -11.33 -17.00 23.70
N THR A 32 -10.53 -18.05 23.52
CA THR A 32 -10.14 -18.64 22.24
C THR A 32 -11.37 -19.18 21.51
N ARG A 33 -12.01 -18.30 20.73
CA ARG A 33 -13.19 -18.59 19.90
C ARG A 33 -12.76 -19.04 18.50
N LEU A 34 -11.93 -20.08 18.44
CA LEU A 34 -11.31 -20.59 17.20
C LEU A 34 -12.22 -21.51 16.36
N SER A 35 -13.40 -21.90 16.84
CA SER A 35 -14.28 -22.86 16.15
C SER A 35 -15.35 -22.23 15.23
N ARG A 36 -15.45 -20.90 15.15
CA ARG A 36 -16.51 -20.20 14.38
C ARG A 36 -16.10 -19.81 12.95
N THR A 37 -14.83 -20.00 12.60
CA THR A 37 -14.24 -19.48 11.36
C THR A 37 -14.63 -20.30 10.12
N GLY A 38 -15.01 -21.57 10.28
CA GLY A 38 -15.42 -22.43 9.16
C GLY A 38 -16.83 -22.09 8.62
N GLU A 39 -17.78 -21.80 9.51
CA GLU A 39 -19.15 -21.44 9.13
C GLU A 39 -19.23 -20.08 8.44
N THR A 40 -18.33 -19.15 8.79
CA THR A 40 -18.26 -17.84 8.12
C THR A 40 -17.76 -17.97 6.67
N LEU A 41 -16.72 -18.77 6.41
CA LEU A 41 -16.17 -18.88 5.05
C LEU A 41 -17.17 -19.47 4.04
N LEU A 42 -17.88 -20.52 4.44
CA LEU A 42 -18.89 -21.16 3.59
C LEU A 42 -20.08 -20.23 3.32
N THR A 43 -20.53 -19.48 4.32
CA THR A 43 -21.62 -18.50 4.14
C THR A 43 -21.19 -17.30 3.29
N HIS A 44 -19.94 -16.86 3.38
CA HIS A 44 -19.39 -15.84 2.48
C HIS A 44 -19.29 -16.34 1.04
N ALA A 45 -18.77 -17.56 0.82
CA ALA A 45 -18.67 -18.15 -0.51
C ALA A 45 -20.06 -18.33 -1.16
N LEU A 46 -21.04 -18.82 -0.41
CA LEU A 46 -22.42 -18.98 -0.89
C LEU A 46 -23.11 -17.64 -1.19
N ARG A 47 -22.78 -16.57 -0.45
CA ARG A 47 -23.32 -15.22 -0.69
C ARG A 47 -22.69 -14.57 -1.93
N ALA A 48 -21.41 -14.81 -2.20
CA ALA A 48 -20.71 -14.33 -3.39
C ALA A 48 -21.14 -15.05 -4.69
N TRP A 49 -21.67 -16.27 -4.57
CA TRP A 49 -21.98 -17.15 -5.70
C TRP A 49 -22.87 -16.54 -6.80
N PRO A 50 -23.97 -15.81 -6.52
CA PRO A 50 -24.80 -15.22 -7.56
C PRO A 50 -24.07 -14.17 -8.39
N GLY A 51 -23.22 -13.37 -7.75
CA GLY A 51 -22.41 -12.34 -8.40
C GLY A 51 -21.32 -12.94 -9.29
N ILE A 52 -20.60 -13.94 -8.76
CA ILE A 52 -19.62 -14.73 -9.52
C ILE A 52 -20.27 -15.34 -10.77
N ARG A 53 -21.43 -15.98 -10.63
CA ARG A 53 -22.11 -16.63 -11.75
C ARG A 53 -22.57 -15.65 -12.84
N ARG A 54 -23.01 -14.44 -12.46
CA ARG A 54 -23.58 -13.46 -13.41
C ARG A 54 -22.52 -12.63 -14.12
N GLU A 55 -21.43 -12.26 -13.44
CA GLU A 55 -20.44 -11.31 -13.97
C GLU A 55 -19.10 -11.98 -14.30
N VAL A 56 -18.59 -12.82 -13.40
CA VAL A 56 -17.26 -13.44 -13.55
C VAL A 56 -17.30 -14.56 -14.59
N LEU A 57 -18.34 -15.39 -14.58
CA LEU A 57 -18.43 -16.56 -15.48
C LEU A 57 -18.43 -16.15 -16.96
N PRO A 58 -19.23 -15.17 -17.43
CA PRO A 58 -19.15 -14.70 -18.83
C PRO A 58 -17.77 -14.14 -19.19
N ALA A 59 -17.13 -13.37 -18.30
CA ALA A 59 -15.80 -12.82 -18.53
C ALA A 59 -14.74 -13.93 -18.67
N LEU A 60 -14.80 -14.96 -17.83
CA LEU A 60 -13.95 -16.14 -17.94
C LEU A 60 -14.20 -16.90 -19.24
N VAL A 61 -15.46 -17.05 -19.66
CA VAL A 61 -15.78 -17.69 -20.95
C VAL A 61 -15.19 -16.90 -22.11
N ILE A 62 -15.32 -15.56 -22.12
CA ILE A 62 -14.73 -14.70 -23.15
C ILE A 62 -13.20 -14.84 -23.16
N PHE A 63 -12.56 -14.88 -21.99
CA PHE A 63 -11.12 -15.11 -21.87
C PHE A 63 -10.68 -16.45 -22.48
N TRP A 64 -11.36 -17.55 -22.13
CA TRP A 64 -11.06 -18.86 -22.71
C TRP A 64 -11.32 -18.92 -24.21
N VAL A 65 -12.40 -18.31 -24.69
CA VAL A 65 -12.68 -18.19 -26.14
C VAL A 65 -11.58 -17.41 -26.85
N ASN A 66 -11.07 -16.31 -26.26
CA ASN A 66 -9.96 -15.55 -26.80
C ASN A 66 -8.67 -16.41 -26.91
N LEU A 67 -8.34 -17.18 -25.87
CA LEU A 67 -7.18 -18.07 -25.89
C LEU A 67 -7.29 -19.16 -26.96
N ILE A 68 -8.46 -19.80 -27.06
CA ILE A 68 -8.70 -20.84 -28.07
C ILE A 68 -8.64 -20.24 -29.48
N ALA A 69 -9.29 -19.09 -29.70
CA ALA A 69 -9.28 -18.41 -30.99
C ALA A 69 -7.87 -18.02 -31.43
N CYS A 70 -7.07 -17.43 -30.53
CA CYS A 70 -5.68 -17.07 -30.81
C CYS A 70 -4.81 -18.32 -31.06
N GLY A 71 -5.01 -19.38 -30.29
CA GLY A 71 -4.24 -20.62 -30.46
C GLY A 71 -4.54 -21.34 -31.78
N LEU A 72 -5.81 -21.41 -32.17
CA LEU A 72 -6.21 -21.96 -33.48
C LEU A 72 -5.72 -21.09 -34.64
N ALA A 73 -5.79 -19.76 -34.49
CA ALA A 73 -5.25 -18.83 -35.50
C ALA A 73 -3.73 -18.98 -35.64
N PHE A 74 -3.01 -19.16 -34.53
CA PHE A 74 -1.56 -19.42 -34.56
C PHE A 74 -1.25 -20.77 -35.21
N ALA A 75 -2.01 -21.82 -34.87
CA ALA A 75 -1.84 -23.14 -35.47
C ALA A 75 -1.96 -23.12 -37.00
N ALA A 76 -2.95 -22.39 -37.50
CA ALA A 76 -3.19 -22.21 -38.94
C ALA A 76 -2.14 -21.35 -39.65
N LEU A 77 -1.40 -20.50 -38.93
CA LEU A 77 -0.40 -19.60 -39.50
C LEU A 77 1.03 -20.17 -39.44
N GLU A 78 1.37 -20.93 -38.39
CA GLU A 78 2.77 -21.30 -38.09
C GLU A 78 2.98 -22.79 -37.81
N SER A 79 1.94 -23.54 -37.44
CA SER A 79 2.11 -24.86 -36.79
C SER A 79 1.76 -26.04 -37.68
N ASP A 80 1.67 -25.86 -39.00
CA ASP A 80 1.25 -26.91 -39.95
C ASP A 80 -0.04 -27.64 -39.48
N ASP A 81 -1.02 -26.89 -38.96
CA ASP A 81 -2.27 -27.38 -38.38
C ASP A 81 -2.15 -28.23 -37.09
N ASP A 82 -1.00 -28.22 -36.41
CA ASP A 82 -0.88 -28.72 -35.04
C ASP A 82 -1.57 -27.78 -34.05
N TRP A 83 -2.87 -28.00 -33.89
CA TRP A 83 -3.73 -27.24 -33.00
C TRP A 83 -3.36 -27.40 -31.53
N PHE A 84 -2.73 -28.52 -31.12
CA PHE A 84 -2.28 -28.67 -29.73
C PHE A 84 -1.12 -27.72 -29.45
N LEU A 85 -0.17 -27.61 -30.39
CA LEU A 85 0.96 -26.69 -30.27
C LEU A 85 0.49 -25.23 -30.25
N GLY A 86 -0.49 -24.88 -31.09
CA GLY A 86 -1.08 -23.53 -31.10
C GLY A 86 -1.83 -23.18 -29.81
N LEU A 87 -2.59 -24.11 -29.23
CA LEU A 87 -3.25 -23.92 -27.93
C LEU A 87 -2.25 -23.82 -26.78
N TYR A 88 -1.18 -24.62 -26.82
CA TYR A 88 -0.08 -24.51 -25.87
C TYR A 88 0.57 -23.12 -25.94
N TRP A 89 0.89 -22.65 -27.15
CA TRP A 89 1.46 -21.33 -27.38
C TRP A 89 0.53 -20.22 -26.84
N SER A 90 -0.78 -20.29 -27.13
CA SER A 90 -1.70 -19.25 -26.66
C SER A 90 -1.90 -19.28 -25.15
N ALA A 91 -1.91 -20.45 -24.51
CA ALA A 91 -1.97 -20.57 -23.05
C ALA A 91 -0.71 -20.00 -22.37
N VAL A 92 0.48 -20.33 -22.85
CA VAL A 92 1.76 -19.85 -22.31
C VAL A 92 1.92 -18.34 -22.52
N THR A 93 1.51 -17.83 -23.68
CA THR A 93 1.55 -16.40 -24.02
C THR A 93 0.50 -15.60 -23.23
N GLY A 94 -0.76 -16.07 -23.21
CA GLY A 94 -1.85 -15.39 -22.53
C GLY A 94 -1.78 -15.45 -21.01
N SER A 95 -1.11 -16.47 -20.45
CA SER A 95 -0.75 -16.51 -19.02
C SER A 95 0.46 -15.64 -18.67
N THR A 96 1.06 -14.97 -19.66
CA THR A 96 2.30 -14.16 -19.53
C THR A 96 3.52 -14.95 -19.04
N THR A 97 3.47 -16.29 -19.13
CA THR A 97 4.60 -17.15 -18.75
C THR A 97 5.72 -17.05 -19.77
N GLY A 98 5.36 -17.12 -21.07
CA GLY A 98 6.27 -16.84 -22.18
C GLY A 98 7.56 -17.66 -22.20
N TYR A 99 7.48 -19.00 -22.23
CA TYR A 99 8.68 -19.85 -22.24
C TYR A 99 9.63 -19.59 -23.42
N GLY A 100 9.10 -19.11 -24.55
CA GLY A 100 9.90 -18.76 -25.73
C GLY A 100 10.40 -19.96 -26.55
N ASP A 101 9.85 -21.14 -26.30
CA ASP A 101 10.09 -22.37 -27.06
C ASP A 101 9.34 -22.40 -28.41
N VAL A 102 8.17 -21.77 -28.45
CA VAL A 102 7.39 -21.55 -29.68
C VAL A 102 7.31 -20.04 -29.94
N LEU A 103 7.83 -19.61 -31.09
CA LEU A 103 7.92 -18.20 -31.47
C LEU A 103 7.31 -17.99 -32.86
N PRO A 104 6.58 -16.89 -33.10
CA PRO A 104 6.08 -16.56 -34.44
C PRO A 104 7.25 -16.30 -35.38
N GLN A 105 7.26 -16.93 -36.57
CA GLN A 105 8.28 -16.64 -37.60
C GLN A 105 7.77 -15.69 -38.68
N SER A 106 6.47 -15.70 -38.96
CA SER A 106 5.83 -14.82 -39.93
C SER A 106 5.40 -13.49 -39.32
N THR A 107 5.34 -12.47 -40.17
CA THR A 107 4.77 -11.15 -39.81
C THR A 107 3.33 -11.25 -39.33
N ALA A 108 2.52 -12.13 -39.94
CA ALA A 108 1.12 -12.32 -39.57
C ALA A 108 0.99 -12.90 -38.15
N ALA A 109 1.75 -13.95 -37.84
CA ALA A 109 1.80 -14.53 -36.51
C ALA A 109 2.37 -13.57 -35.47
N THR A 110 3.30 -12.69 -35.86
CA THR A 110 3.86 -11.64 -35.00
C THR A 110 2.78 -10.62 -34.60
N VAL A 111 1.99 -10.15 -35.56
CA VAL A 111 0.85 -9.25 -35.30
C VAL A 111 -0.20 -9.95 -34.41
N LEU A 112 -0.50 -11.22 -34.68
CA LEU A 112 -1.37 -12.04 -33.84
C LEU A 112 -0.83 -12.16 -32.41
N THR A 113 0.48 -12.32 -32.24
CA THR A 113 1.14 -12.40 -30.92
C THR A 113 0.94 -11.11 -30.13
N ILE A 114 1.18 -9.96 -30.76
CA ILE A 114 0.96 -8.64 -30.12
C ILE A 114 -0.50 -8.51 -29.69
N TYR A 115 -1.44 -8.86 -30.56
CA TYR A 115 -2.86 -8.85 -30.24
C TYR A 115 -3.19 -9.79 -29.07
N ALA A 116 -2.69 -11.03 -29.09
CA ALA A 116 -2.97 -12.04 -28.08
C ALA A 116 -2.45 -11.62 -26.69
N ILE A 117 -1.27 -11.00 -26.62
CA ILE A 117 -0.71 -10.46 -25.38
C ILE A 117 -1.60 -9.31 -24.86
N ALA A 118 -1.89 -8.32 -25.70
CA ALA A 118 -2.66 -7.14 -25.29
C ALA A 118 -4.10 -7.51 -24.86
N SER A 119 -4.77 -8.36 -25.62
CA SER A 119 -6.14 -8.80 -25.31
C SER A 119 -6.20 -9.67 -24.06
N SER A 120 -5.25 -10.61 -23.89
CA SER A 120 -5.21 -11.48 -22.70
C SER A 120 -4.92 -10.68 -21.45
N TRP A 121 -4.00 -9.71 -21.50
CA TRP A 121 -3.69 -8.85 -20.37
C TRP A 121 -4.91 -8.02 -19.93
N LEU A 122 -5.60 -7.38 -20.87
CA LEU A 122 -6.81 -6.61 -20.61
C LEU A 122 -7.94 -7.48 -20.01
N LEU A 123 -8.19 -8.65 -20.60
CA LEU A 123 -9.22 -9.57 -20.10
C LEU A 123 -8.89 -10.10 -18.71
N ASN A 124 -7.62 -10.36 -18.42
CA ASN A 124 -7.18 -10.80 -17.09
C ASN A 124 -7.43 -9.71 -16.03
N LEU A 125 -7.14 -8.44 -16.34
CA LEU A 125 -7.46 -7.31 -15.44
C LEU A 125 -8.96 -7.19 -15.16
N ILE A 126 -9.80 -7.38 -16.19
CA ILE A 126 -11.26 -7.38 -16.03
C ILE A 126 -11.69 -8.53 -15.12
N VAL A 127 -11.24 -9.75 -15.38
CA VAL A 127 -11.57 -10.93 -14.57
C VAL A 127 -11.10 -10.74 -13.12
N ALA A 128 -9.88 -10.26 -12.90
CA ALA A 128 -9.34 -9.99 -11.58
C ALA A 128 -10.16 -8.93 -10.82
N THR A 129 -10.52 -7.83 -11.47
CA THR A 129 -11.37 -6.78 -10.88
C THR A 129 -12.75 -7.31 -10.51
N LEU A 130 -13.37 -8.11 -11.38
CA LEU A 130 -14.67 -8.73 -11.10
C LEU A 130 -14.58 -9.76 -9.98
N LEU A 131 -13.49 -10.54 -9.91
CA LEU A 131 -13.25 -11.46 -8.80
C LEU A 131 -13.13 -10.69 -7.48
N ILE A 132 -12.30 -9.64 -7.43
CA ILE A 132 -12.11 -8.80 -6.25
C ILE A 132 -13.45 -8.22 -5.78
N LYS A 133 -14.22 -7.62 -6.70
CA LYS A 133 -15.54 -7.05 -6.41
C LYS A 133 -16.51 -8.07 -5.80
N ASN A 134 -16.48 -9.32 -6.26
CA ASN A 134 -17.41 -10.36 -5.81
C ASN A 134 -16.91 -11.16 -4.60
N VAL A 135 -15.59 -11.24 -4.40
CA VAL A 135 -14.95 -12.01 -3.33
C VAL A 135 -14.73 -11.16 -2.08
N ILE A 136 -14.30 -9.90 -2.22
CA ILE A 136 -14.13 -9.00 -1.08
C ILE A 136 -15.52 -8.58 -0.61
N PRO A 137 -15.94 -9.01 0.60
CA PRO A 137 -17.18 -8.55 1.18
C PRO A 137 -17.09 -7.03 1.38
N GLU A 138 -18.13 -6.33 0.95
CA GLU A 138 -18.36 -4.89 1.12
C GLU A 138 -17.59 -4.27 2.31
N PRO A 139 -16.73 -3.26 2.10
CA PRO A 139 -15.91 -2.66 3.16
C PRO A 139 -16.73 -1.97 4.26
N HIS A 140 -18.03 -1.76 4.05
CA HIS A 140 -18.95 -1.24 5.07
C HIS A 140 -19.43 -2.32 6.07
N LEU A 141 -18.94 -3.56 5.97
CA LEU A 141 -19.30 -4.66 6.87
C LEU A 141 -18.53 -4.66 8.20
N PHE A 142 -17.58 -3.75 8.39
CA PHE A 142 -17.05 -3.47 9.72
C PHE A 142 -18.16 -2.82 10.53
N THR A 143 -18.58 -3.48 11.60
CA THR A 143 -19.54 -2.89 12.53
C THR A 143 -19.02 -1.53 13.02
N ASP A 144 -19.90 -0.58 13.36
CA ASP A 144 -19.48 0.74 13.89
C ASP A 144 -18.48 0.62 15.05
N ALA A 145 -18.56 -0.47 15.82
CA ALA A 145 -17.61 -0.78 16.88
C ALA A 145 -16.20 -1.14 16.35
N GLU A 146 -16.12 -1.95 15.30
CA GLU A 146 -14.85 -2.30 14.62
C GLU A 146 -14.28 -1.11 13.86
N GLN A 147 -15.13 -0.28 13.23
CA GLN A 147 -14.67 0.97 12.61
C GLN A 147 -14.12 1.95 13.63
N ARG A 148 -14.79 2.13 14.79
CA ARG A 148 -14.25 2.94 15.89
C ARG A 148 -12.96 2.35 16.45
N HIS A 149 -12.81 1.02 16.47
CA HIS A 149 -11.57 0.38 16.88
C HIS A 149 -10.43 0.63 15.89
N GLY A 150 -10.70 0.52 14.59
CA GLY A 150 -9.76 0.87 13.52
C GLY A 150 -9.35 2.34 13.57
N GLN A 151 -10.32 3.25 13.69
CA GLN A 151 -10.07 4.69 13.85
C GLN A 151 -9.28 5.01 15.12
N ALA A 152 -9.53 4.31 16.23
CA ALA A 152 -8.75 4.48 17.44
C ALA A 152 -7.30 3.99 17.24
N HIS A 153 -7.10 2.90 16.51
CA HIS A 153 -5.76 2.41 16.19
C HIS A 153 -5.01 3.37 15.26
N ASP A 154 -5.65 3.87 14.22
CA ASP A 154 -5.08 4.87 13.30
C ASP A 154 -4.79 6.19 14.02
N ALA A 155 -5.67 6.64 14.92
CA ALA A 155 -5.45 7.81 15.74
C ALA A 155 -4.23 7.63 16.66
N VAL A 156 -4.05 6.44 17.25
CA VAL A 156 -2.88 6.11 18.07
C VAL A 156 -1.61 6.07 17.21
N GLN A 157 -1.64 5.46 16.03
CA GLN A 157 -0.47 5.45 15.12
C GLN A 157 -0.11 6.87 14.65
N THR A 158 -1.11 7.66 14.30
CA THR A 158 -0.91 9.06 13.91
C THR A 158 -0.36 9.89 15.07
N ALA A 159 -0.87 9.70 16.28
CA ALA A 159 -0.35 10.35 17.47
C ALA A 159 1.09 9.92 17.78
N HIS A 160 1.41 8.63 17.60
CA HIS A 160 2.76 8.12 17.77
C HIS A 160 3.73 8.71 16.74
N ALA A 161 3.34 8.78 15.47
CA ALA A 161 4.14 9.43 14.43
C ALA A 161 4.40 10.91 14.75
N ARG A 162 3.36 11.66 15.16
CA ARG A 162 3.50 13.06 15.58
C ARG A 162 4.40 13.23 16.79
N TYR A 163 4.32 12.32 17.75
CA TYR A 163 5.18 12.33 18.93
C TYR A 163 6.65 12.09 18.53
N GLN A 164 6.92 11.12 17.65
CA GLN A 164 8.25 10.85 17.15
C GLN A 164 8.83 12.05 16.39
N THR A 165 8.04 12.69 15.52
CA THR A 165 8.50 13.89 14.80
C THR A 165 8.77 15.05 15.75
N ALA A 166 7.89 15.30 16.73
CA ALA A 166 8.10 16.38 17.70
C ALA A 166 9.31 16.12 18.61
N MET A 167 9.52 14.87 19.03
CA MET A 167 10.70 14.48 19.80
C MET A 167 11.99 14.64 19.00
N LEU A 168 11.98 14.26 17.72
CA LEU A 168 13.12 14.47 16.83
C LEU A 168 13.42 15.95 16.65
N GLU A 169 12.39 16.77 16.46
CA GLU A 169 12.54 18.22 16.33
C GLU A 169 13.11 18.86 17.60
N ASP A 170 12.65 18.44 18.78
CA ASP A 170 13.15 18.95 20.07
C ASP A 170 14.60 18.54 20.32
N LEU A 171 14.95 17.27 20.06
CA LEU A 171 16.34 16.80 20.12
C LEU A 171 17.24 17.54 19.13
N TYR A 172 16.71 17.86 17.95
CA TYR A 172 17.43 18.62 16.94
C TYR A 172 17.70 20.05 17.39
N ARG A 173 16.68 20.75 17.92
CA ARG A 173 16.83 22.10 18.49
C ARG A 173 17.82 22.13 19.65
N HIS A 174 17.72 21.20 20.59
CA HIS A 174 18.67 21.12 21.70
C HIS A 174 20.11 20.87 21.22
N ARG A 175 20.30 20.09 20.14
CA ARG A 175 21.63 19.88 19.56
C ARG A 175 22.17 21.13 18.86
N LEU A 176 21.31 21.88 18.17
CA LEU A 176 21.67 23.16 17.55
C LEU A 176 22.12 24.20 18.58
N ASP A 177 21.44 24.27 19.73
CA ASP A 177 21.81 25.18 20.81
C ASP A 177 23.12 24.78 21.51
N ALA A 178 23.40 23.47 21.57
CA ALA A 178 24.61 22.95 22.19
C ALA A 178 25.88 23.14 21.33
N ASP A 179 25.76 23.21 20.01
CA ASP A 179 26.88 23.39 19.08
C ASP A 179 26.58 24.49 18.03
N PRO A 180 27.04 25.73 18.26
CA PRO A 180 26.75 26.85 17.37
C PRO A 180 27.27 26.67 15.93
N HIS A 181 28.25 25.80 15.71
CA HIS A 181 28.80 25.53 14.37
C HIS A 181 27.86 24.65 13.52
N ILE A 182 27.05 23.80 14.15
CA ILE A 182 26.03 22.99 13.44
C ILE A 182 24.90 23.91 12.96
N GLY A 183 24.54 24.92 13.73
CA GLY A 183 23.46 25.86 13.37
C GLY A 183 23.75 26.73 12.17
N SER A 184 25.01 27.11 11.92
CA SER A 184 25.36 27.84 10.69
C SER A 184 25.26 26.94 9.46
N ALA A 185 25.79 25.72 9.53
CA ALA A 185 25.72 24.77 8.40
C ALA A 185 24.27 24.41 8.02
N TYR A 186 23.37 24.34 9.00
CA TYR A 186 21.95 24.11 8.74
C TYR A 186 21.25 25.32 8.10
N ARG A 187 21.55 26.54 8.57
CA ARG A 187 21.04 27.77 7.93
C ARG A 187 21.51 27.87 6.47
N ASP A 188 22.76 27.54 6.21
CA ASP A 188 23.30 27.53 4.84
C ASP A 188 22.59 26.49 3.94
N LEU A 189 22.19 25.34 4.49
CA LEU A 189 21.37 24.34 3.80
C LEU A 189 19.94 24.81 3.55
N GLN A 190 19.29 25.43 4.54
CA GLN A 190 17.94 25.98 4.41
C GLN A 190 17.88 27.09 3.36
N ASP A 191 18.85 28.01 3.37
CA ASP A 191 18.99 29.07 2.37
C ASP A 191 19.21 28.47 0.96
N ALA A 192 19.91 27.34 0.86
CA ALA A 192 20.12 26.65 -0.41
C ALA A 192 18.84 25.96 -0.92
N GLU A 193 18.06 25.32 -0.04
CA GLU A 193 16.76 24.73 -0.39
C GLU A 193 15.74 25.79 -0.82
N GLU A 194 15.67 26.92 -0.11
CA GLU A 194 14.76 28.02 -0.45
C GLU A 194 15.11 28.61 -1.83
N ARG A 195 16.40 28.82 -2.12
CA ARG A 195 16.88 29.22 -3.45
C ARG A 195 16.55 28.20 -4.53
N LEU A 196 16.62 26.90 -4.22
CA LEU A 196 16.26 25.85 -5.16
C LEU A 196 14.75 25.90 -5.49
N HIS A 197 13.90 26.04 -4.48
CA HIS A 197 12.46 26.18 -4.66
C HIS A 197 12.07 27.46 -5.42
N GLU A 198 12.73 28.58 -5.15
CA GLU A 198 12.56 29.82 -5.92
C GLU A 198 12.97 29.63 -7.39
N ALA A 199 14.10 28.95 -7.64
CA ALA A 199 14.57 28.66 -8.99
C ALA A 199 13.62 27.72 -9.75
N GLU A 200 13.10 26.68 -9.08
CA GLU A 200 12.09 25.78 -9.65
C GLU A 200 10.78 26.52 -9.96
N ALA A 201 10.34 27.41 -9.06
CA ALA A 201 9.15 28.22 -9.29
C ALA A 201 9.33 29.18 -10.47
N ALA A 202 10.50 29.81 -10.60
CA ALA A 202 10.84 30.67 -11.74
C ALA A 202 10.87 29.88 -13.07
N LEU A 203 11.48 28.68 -13.07
CA LEU A 203 11.49 27.79 -14.23
C LEU A 203 10.09 27.37 -14.66
N ARG A 204 9.21 27.01 -13.70
CA ARG A 204 7.80 26.69 -14.01
C ARG A 204 7.07 27.90 -14.60
N HIS A 205 7.34 29.10 -14.10
CA HIS A 205 6.75 30.33 -14.65
C HIS A 205 7.21 30.58 -16.09
N GLU A 206 8.51 30.45 -16.39
CA GLU A 206 9.03 30.59 -17.76
C GLU A 206 8.46 29.53 -18.72
N GLN A 207 8.34 28.27 -18.27
CA GLN A 207 7.74 27.20 -19.08
C GLN A 207 6.27 27.49 -19.41
N HIS A 208 5.51 28.01 -18.44
CA HIS A 208 4.13 28.42 -18.64
C HIS A 208 4.01 29.60 -19.61
N GLU A 209 4.92 30.57 -19.58
CA GLU A 209 4.94 31.69 -20.53
C GLU A 209 5.33 31.26 -21.96
N ARG A 210 6.19 30.25 -22.11
CA ARG A 210 6.58 29.71 -23.42
C ARG A 210 5.52 28.84 -24.09
N GLY A 211 4.42 28.52 -23.40
CA GLY A 211 3.36 27.68 -23.94
C GLY A 211 3.77 26.22 -24.17
N GLU A 212 4.90 25.79 -23.59
CA GLU A 212 5.30 24.39 -23.59
C GLU A 212 4.51 23.68 -22.48
N ALA A 213 3.54 22.86 -22.87
CA ALA A 213 2.81 22.02 -21.93
C ALA A 213 3.80 21.14 -21.15
N PRO A 214 3.68 21.04 -19.81
CA PRO A 214 4.63 20.31 -18.99
C PRO A 214 4.74 18.86 -19.48
N ALA A 215 5.98 18.42 -19.71
CA ALA A 215 6.24 17.02 -20.06
C ALA A 215 5.66 16.12 -18.94
N PRO A 216 4.94 15.05 -19.30
CA PRO A 216 4.33 14.17 -18.30
C PRO A 216 5.41 13.64 -17.37
N SER A 217 5.22 13.82 -16.05
CA SER A 217 6.10 13.27 -15.04
C SER A 217 6.15 11.76 -15.20
N ALA A 218 7.36 11.23 -15.40
CA ALA A 218 7.62 9.81 -15.48
C ALA A 218 7.61 9.23 -14.05
N ASP A 219 6.40 8.96 -13.55
CA ASP A 219 6.15 8.08 -12.42
C ASP A 219 6.02 6.62 -12.89
#